data_AF-A0A3B1CEV5-F1
#
_entry.id   AF-A0A3B1CEV5-F1
#
_cell.length_a   1.000
_cell.length_b   1.000
_cell.length_c   1.000
_cell.angle_alpha   90.00
_cell.angle_beta   90.00
_cell.angle_gamma   90.00
#
_symmetry.space_group_name_H-M   'P 1'
#
loop_
_entity.id
_entity.type
_entity.pdbx_description
1 polymer ?
#
loop_
_entity_poly.entity_id
_entity_poly.type
_entity_poly.pdbx_seq_one_letter_code
_entity_poly.pdbx_strand_id
1 'polypeptide(L)'
;PGPTGQYVAQARVFAKEDAIFQKPEKWYERGARDIPHDGEFIHEGDPALTVTVKDTSYNKALEKLRGQAANLYSDLLSATASSL
;
A
#
# COMPACT_ATOMS: atom_id res chain seq x y z
N PRO A 1 6.94 -22.52 6.34
CA PRO A 1 5.60 -22.36 5.73
C PRO A 1 4.49 -22.29 6.80
N GLY A 2 3.45 -21.49 6.59
CA GLY A 2 2.23 -21.60 7.40
C GLY A 2 1.54 -22.95 7.21
N PRO A 3 0.52 -23.29 8.02
CA PRO A 3 -0.14 -24.60 8.01
C PRO A 3 -0.74 -25.02 6.66
N THR A 4 -0.91 -24.08 5.72
CA THR A 4 -1.43 -24.31 4.36
C THR A 4 -0.35 -24.41 3.27
N GLY A 5 0.93 -24.31 3.59
CA GLY A 5 2.00 -24.24 2.59
C GLY A 5 2.11 -22.90 1.85
N GLN A 6 1.36 -21.88 2.29
CA GLN A 6 1.50 -20.49 1.82
C GLN A 6 2.27 -19.64 2.83
N TYR A 7 3.05 -18.72 2.28
CA TYR A 7 3.66 -17.59 2.97
C TYR A 7 2.82 -16.36 2.68
N VAL A 8 2.52 -15.61 3.73
CA VAL A 8 1.86 -14.32 3.67
C VAL A 8 2.86 -13.27 4.11
N ALA A 9 2.98 -12.19 3.36
CA ALA A 9 3.86 -11.07 3.69
C ALA A 9 3.08 -9.77 3.57
N GLN A 10 3.36 -8.82 4.46
CA GLN A 10 2.63 -7.56 4.56
C GLN A 10 3.61 -6.40 4.71
N ALA A 11 3.28 -5.26 4.09
CA ALA A 11 4.02 -4.01 4.21
C ALA A 11 3.03 -2.86 4.43
N ARG A 12 3.45 -1.87 5.21
CA ARG A 12 2.79 -0.57 5.28
C ARG A 12 3.54 0.41 4.39
N VAL A 13 2.79 1.17 3.61
CA VAL A 13 3.28 2.27 2.81
C VAL A 13 2.92 3.56 3.54
N PHE A 14 3.90 4.43 3.70
CA PHE A 14 3.76 5.69 4.43
C PHE A 14 3.66 6.86 3.46
N ALA A 15 2.92 7.90 3.87
CA ALA A 15 2.83 9.15 3.14
C ALA A 15 4.19 9.84 3.11
N LYS A 16 4.53 10.46 1.97
CA LYS A 16 5.81 11.14 1.77
C LYS A 16 5.75 12.63 2.05
N GLU A 17 4.55 13.16 2.08
CA GLU A 17 4.23 14.56 2.26
C GLU A 17 2.79 14.66 2.75
N ASP A 18 2.45 15.81 3.31
CA ASP A 18 1.10 16.17 3.69
C ASP A 18 0.18 16.18 2.46
N ALA A 19 -0.95 15.46 2.51
CA ALA A 19 -1.86 15.37 1.39
C ALA A 19 -3.31 15.06 1.78
N ILE A 20 -4.24 15.43 0.88
CA ILE A 20 -5.62 14.96 0.94
C ILE A 20 -5.71 13.64 0.16
N PHE A 21 -6.14 12.59 0.83
CA PHE A 21 -6.32 11.28 0.22
C PHE A 21 -7.54 11.27 -0.68
N GLN A 22 -7.39 10.74 -1.89
CA GLN A 22 -8.46 10.71 -2.87
C GLN A 22 -8.61 9.37 -3.57
N LYS A 23 -9.86 9.04 -3.90
CA LYS A 23 -10.26 7.86 -4.68
C LYS A 23 -9.81 6.55 -4.01
N PRO A 24 -10.24 6.25 -2.77
CA PRO A 24 -9.84 5.06 -2.04
C PRO A 24 -10.12 3.75 -2.81
N GLU A 25 -11.14 3.72 -3.67
CA GLU A 25 -11.59 2.56 -4.45
C GLU A 25 -10.47 1.99 -5.34
N LYS A 26 -9.70 2.86 -6.00
CA LYS A 26 -8.60 2.43 -6.90
C LYS A 26 -7.52 1.65 -6.15
N TRP A 27 -7.35 1.91 -4.86
CA TRP A 27 -6.36 1.25 -4.01
C TRP A 27 -6.87 -0.10 -3.52
N TYR A 28 -8.16 -0.20 -3.19
CA TYR A 28 -8.79 -1.48 -2.86
C TYR A 28 -8.71 -2.48 -4.01
N GLU A 29 -8.93 -2.03 -5.25
CA GLU A 29 -8.80 -2.83 -6.48
C GLU A 29 -7.38 -3.38 -6.68
N ARG A 30 -6.38 -2.66 -6.17
CA ARG A 30 -4.96 -3.05 -6.20
C ARG A 30 -4.56 -3.92 -5.01
N GLY A 31 -5.52 -4.35 -4.20
CA GLY A 31 -5.30 -5.22 -3.05
C GLY A 31 -4.81 -4.51 -1.79
N ALA A 32 -4.80 -3.17 -1.76
CA ALA A 32 -4.45 -2.43 -0.57
C ALA A 32 -5.58 -2.44 0.47
N ARG A 33 -5.23 -2.32 1.75
CA ARG A 33 -6.10 -2.34 2.92
C ARG A 33 -5.66 -1.27 3.91
N ASP A 34 -6.42 -1.07 4.98
CA ASP A 34 -6.18 0.02 5.96
C ASP A 34 -6.03 1.38 5.26
N ILE A 35 -6.94 1.64 4.31
CA ILE A 35 -6.90 2.81 3.43
C ILE A 35 -7.70 3.96 4.08
N PRO A 36 -7.15 5.18 4.13
CA PRO A 36 -7.84 6.39 4.60
C PRO A 36 -9.13 6.67 3.83
N HIS A 37 -10.01 7.45 4.45
CA HIS A 37 -11.25 7.88 3.82
C HIS A 37 -10.99 8.86 2.67
N ASP A 38 -11.94 8.93 1.73
CA ASP A 38 -11.89 9.95 0.68
C ASP A 38 -12.00 11.35 1.30
N GLY A 39 -11.08 12.25 0.95
CA GLY A 39 -10.98 13.58 1.53
C GLY A 39 -10.24 13.66 2.87
N GLU A 40 -9.75 12.54 3.41
CA GLU A 40 -8.98 12.54 4.65
C GLU A 40 -7.60 13.19 4.46
N PHE A 41 -7.19 14.05 5.41
CA PHE A 41 -5.85 14.63 5.40
C PHE A 41 -4.88 13.68 6.09
N ILE A 42 -3.77 13.37 5.42
CA ILE A 42 -2.71 12.49 5.92
C ILE A 42 -1.44 13.32 6.05
N HIS A 43 -0.73 13.21 7.17
CA HIS A 43 0.54 13.89 7.35
C HIS A 43 1.71 13.13 6.72
N GLU A 44 2.78 13.84 6.40
CA GLU A 44 4.06 13.21 6.06
C GLU A 44 4.46 12.19 7.12
N GLY A 45 4.83 10.98 6.67
CA GLY A 45 5.27 9.90 7.56
C GLY A 45 4.13 9.10 8.19
N ASP A 46 2.87 9.49 8.00
CA ASP A 46 1.73 8.68 8.47
C ASP A 46 1.52 7.44 7.60
N PRO A 47 0.97 6.34 8.15
CA PRO A 47 0.62 5.17 7.37
C PRO A 47 -0.51 5.50 6.39
N ALA A 48 -0.25 5.33 5.09
CA ALA A 48 -1.20 5.63 4.02
C ALA A 48 -1.97 4.41 3.53
N LEU A 49 -1.34 3.22 3.49
CA LEU A 49 -2.02 1.97 3.16
C LEU A 49 -1.19 0.75 3.53
N THR A 50 -1.87 -0.39 3.67
CA THR A 50 -1.29 -1.71 3.86
C THR A 50 -1.39 -2.54 2.58
N VAL A 51 -0.36 -3.32 2.27
CA VAL A 51 -0.34 -4.28 1.16
C VAL A 51 -0.04 -5.65 1.70
N THR A 52 -0.80 -6.65 1.25
CA THR A 52 -0.59 -8.06 1.62
C THR A 52 -0.46 -8.93 0.39
N VAL A 53 0.60 -9.73 0.33
CA VAL A 53 0.83 -10.71 -0.73
C VAL A 53 0.85 -12.12 -0.19
N LYS A 54 0.58 -13.08 -1.08
CA LYS A 54 0.66 -14.50 -0.79
C LYS A 54 1.49 -15.20 -1.86
N ASP A 55 2.29 -16.17 -1.45
CA ASP A 55 3.03 -17.07 -2.33
C ASP A 55 3.27 -18.42 -1.65
N THR A 56 3.65 -19.46 -2.39
CA THR A 56 4.08 -20.75 -1.83
C THR A 56 5.58 -20.77 -1.51
N SER A 57 6.34 -19.78 -1.98
CA SER A 57 7.74 -19.56 -1.65
C SER A 57 7.93 -18.29 -0.83
N TYR A 58 8.69 -18.39 0.25
CA TYR A 58 9.02 -17.26 1.12
C TYR A 58 9.71 -16.12 0.35
N ASN A 59 10.74 -16.45 -0.44
CA ASN A 59 11.48 -15.44 -1.21
C ASN A 59 10.60 -14.76 -2.27
N LYS A 60 9.73 -15.53 -2.92
CA LYS A 60 8.78 -14.96 -3.89
C LYS A 60 7.74 -14.07 -3.22
N ALA A 61 7.26 -14.43 -2.02
CA ALA A 61 6.38 -13.55 -1.25
C ALA A 61 7.08 -12.22 -0.92
N LEU A 62 8.33 -12.25 -0.48
CA LEU A 62 9.09 -11.01 -0.22
C LEU A 62 9.34 -10.18 -1.47
N GLU A 63 9.73 -10.80 -2.59
CA GLU A 63 9.95 -10.11 -3.86
C GLU A 63 8.66 -9.45 -4.36
N LYS A 64 7.54 -10.18 -4.36
CA LYS A 64 6.21 -9.65 -4.69
C LYS A 64 5.82 -8.49 -3.79
N LEU A 65 6.05 -8.62 -2.48
CA LEU A 65 5.72 -7.56 -1.52
C LEU A 65 6.50 -6.28 -1.82
N ARG A 66 7.81 -6.41 -2.06
CA ARG A 66 8.69 -5.27 -2.40
C ARG A 66 8.24 -4.59 -3.69
N GLY A 67 7.95 -5.36 -4.73
CA GLY A 67 7.47 -4.82 -6.01
C GLY A 67 6.14 -4.09 -5.87
N GLN A 68 5.15 -4.70 -5.21
CA GLN A 68 3.85 -4.05 -5.01
C GLN A 68 3.94 -2.80 -4.13
N ALA A 69 4.68 -2.86 -3.01
CA ALA A 69 4.87 -1.70 -2.15
C ALA A 69 5.57 -0.55 -2.87
N ALA A 70 6.60 -0.83 -3.68
CA ALA A 70 7.32 0.19 -4.45
C ALA A 70 6.44 0.84 -5.53
N ASN A 71 5.61 0.05 -6.23
CA ASN A 71 4.67 0.57 -7.22
C ASN A 71 3.63 1.49 -6.56
N LEU A 72 3.04 1.06 -5.45
CA LEU A 72 2.04 1.84 -4.72
C LEU A 72 2.64 3.11 -4.11
N TYR A 73 3.85 3.02 -3.55
CA TYR A 73 4.60 4.18 -3.06
C TYR A 73 4.91 5.19 -4.18
N SER A 74 5.15 4.72 -5.40
CA SER A 74 5.39 5.61 -6.55
C SER A 74 4.09 6.27 -7.00
N ASP A 75 2.99 5.54 -7.08
CA ASP A 75 1.69 6.07 -7.51
C ASP A 75 1.04 7.02 -6.49
N LEU A 76 1.40 6.87 -5.21
CA LEU A 76 1.01 7.81 -4.15
C LEU A 76 1.55 9.22 -4.41
N LEU A 77 2.67 9.39 -5.13
CA LEU A 77 3.16 10.72 -5.56
C LEU A 77 2.23 11.39 -6.57
N SER A 78 1.66 10.61 -7.48
CA SER A 78 0.81 11.13 -8.56
C SER A 78 -0.64 11.36 -8.12
N ALA A 79 -1.06 10.70 -7.03
CA ALA A 79 -2.42 10.76 -6.51
C ALA A 79 -2.66 11.91 -5.51
N THR A 80 -1.60 12.45 -4.93
CA THR A 80 -1.62 13.44 -3.83
C THR A 80 -1.42 14.88 -4.31
N ALA A 81 -0.98 15.05 -5.55
CA ALA A 81 -0.84 16.36 -6.20
C ALA A 81 -2.20 16.91 -6.65
N SER A 82 -3.04 17.33 -5.71
CA SER A 82 -3.91 18.49 -5.93
C SER A 82 -3.46 19.55 -4.97
N SER A 83 -2.50 20.35 -5.43
CA SER A 83 -2.05 21.55 -4.74
C SER A 83 -3.25 22.48 -4.52
N LEU A 84 -3.35 23.01 -3.29
CA LEU A 84 -4.16 24.18 -2.95
C LEU A 84 -3.83 25.36 -3.88
#